data_AF-A0A1F3PWJ0-F1
#
_entry.id   AF-A0A1F3PWJ0-F1
#
_cell.length_a   1.000
_cell.length_b   1.000
_cell.length_c   1.000
_cell.angle_alpha   90.00
_cell.angle_beta   90.00
_cell.angle_gamma   90.00
#
_symmetry.space_group_name_H-M   'P 1'
#
loop_
_entity.id
_entity.type
_entity.pdbx_description
1 polymer ?
#
loop_
_entity_poly.entity_id
_entity_poly.type
_entity_poly.pdbx_seq_one_letter_code
_entity_poly.pdbx_strand_id
1 'polypeptide(L)' 'MKALINYVVQDAKEHKHESEILEITSPPYTFSPEPPISEVMKWVEKRQNELPAGQKLIVMGMFKI' A
#
# COMPACT_ATOMS: atom_id res chain seq x y z
N MET A 1 10.04 -0.78 10.88
CA MET A 1 8.65 -1.15 11.24
C MET A 1 8.05 -1.86 10.04
N LYS A 2 7.19 -2.86 10.22
CA LYS A 2 6.53 -3.53 9.09
C LYS A 2 5.08 -3.06 9.00
N ALA A 3 4.58 -2.91 7.78
CA ALA A 3 3.21 -2.53 7.50
C ALA A 3 2.62 -3.51 6.49
N LEU A 4 1.54 -4.18 6.84
CA LEU A 4 0.75 -4.96 5.91
C LEU A 4 -0.20 -4.02 5.18
N ILE A 5 -0.10 -3.97 3.86
CA ILE A 5 -0.95 -3.17 2.99
C ILE A 5 -1.88 -4.14 2.25
N ASN A 6 -3.18 -3.99 2.45
CA ASN A 6 -4.20 -4.70 1.69
C ASN A 6 -4.71 -3.79 0.58
N TYR A 7 -4.64 -4.24 -0.66
CA TYR A 7 -5.03 -3.45 -1.82
C TYR A 7 -5.76 -4.28 -2.87
N VAL A 8 -6.47 -3.59 -3.74
CA VAL A 8 -7.16 -4.17 -4.89
C VAL A 8 -6.59 -3.55 -6.15
N VAL A 9 -6.23 -4.40 -7.10
CA VAL A 9 -5.98 -3.99 -8.47
C VAL A 9 -7.29 -4.15 -9.23
N GLN A 10 -7.90 -3.04 -9.58
CA GLN A 10 -9.14 -2.98 -10.34
C GLN A 10 -8.82 -2.77 -11.83
N ASP A 11 -9.20 -3.74 -12.64
CA ASP A 11 -9.23 -3.65 -14.11
C ASP A 11 -10.69 -3.43 -14.57
N ALA A 12 -10.92 -3.22 -15.87
CA ALA A 12 -12.25 -2.98 -16.43
C ALA A 12 -13.21 -4.17 -16.26
N LYS A 13 -12.69 -5.37 -15.98
CA LYS A 13 -13.48 -6.61 -15.85
C LYS A 13 -13.33 -7.31 -14.51
N GLU A 14 -12.20 -7.13 -13.81
CA GLU A 14 -11.84 -7.96 -12.67
C GLU A 14 -11.23 -7.14 -11.53
N HIS A 15 -11.52 -7.56 -10.31
CA HIS A 15 -10.92 -7.01 -9.08
C HIS A 15 -10.02 -8.07 -8.47
N LYS A 16 -8.72 -7.80 -8.43
CA LYS A 16 -7.75 -8.70 -7.79
C LYS A 16 -7.38 -8.16 -6.43
N HIS A 17 -7.71 -8.90 -5.37
CA HIS A 17 -7.29 -8.59 -4.01
C HIS A 17 -5.88 -9.13 -3.77
N GLU A 18 -4.99 -8.27 -3.31
CA GLU A 18 -3.62 -8.62 -2.94
C GLU A 18 -3.23 -7.95 -1.62
N SER A 19 -2.18 -8.48 -1.00
CA SER A 19 -1.64 -7.96 0.25
C SER A 19 -0.12 -8.03 0.21
N GLU A 20 0.56 -6.95 0.62
CA GLU A 20 2.02 -6.87 0.63
C GLU A 20 2.52 -6.34 1.98
N ILE A 21 3.64 -6.87 2.44
CA ILE A 21 4.32 -6.37 3.65
C ILE A 21 5.38 -5.38 3.22
N LEU A 22 5.17 -4.11 3.55
CA LEU A 22 6.12 -3.03 3.34
C LEU A 22 6.99 -2.85 4.59
N GLU A 23 8.31 -2.85 4.39
CA GLU A 23 9.24 -2.48 5.44
C GLU A 23 9.46 -0.96 5.42
N ILE A 24 9.01 -0.29 6.48
CA ILE A 24 9.08 1.15 6.62
C ILE A 24 10.15 1.53 7.64
N THR A 25 11.09 2.37 7.19
CA THR A 25 12.13 3.00 8.01
C THR A 25 11.51 4.17 8.78
N SER A 26 10.79 3.86 9.85
CA SER A 26 10.21 4.86 10.73
C SER A 26 11.23 5.30 11.79
N PRO A 27 11.32 6.60 12.14
CA PRO A 27 12.17 7.04 13.24
C PRO A 27 11.74 6.39 14.57
N PRO A 28 12.69 6.14 15.49
CA PRO A 28 12.49 5.28 16.66
C PRO A 28 11.41 5.75 17.65
N TYR A 29 10.96 7.01 17.56
CA TYR A 29 10.02 7.63 18.50
C TYR A 29 8.64 7.93 17.91
N THR A 30 8.25 7.26 16.83
CA THR A 30 6.91 7.43 16.26
C THR A 30 5.92 6.51 16.97
N PHE A 31 5.24 7.03 18.00
CA PHE A 31 4.18 6.34 18.77
C PHE A 31 2.86 6.15 18.01
N SER A 32 2.84 6.35 16.69
CA SER A 32 1.62 6.12 15.91
C SER A 32 1.34 4.61 15.83
N PRO A 33 0.11 4.16 16.17
CA PRO A 33 -0.32 2.79 15.90
C PRO A 33 -0.50 2.52 14.40
N GLU A 34 -0.64 3.58 13.61
CA GLU A 34 -0.80 3.48 12.16
C GLU A 34 0.54 3.59 11.44
N PRO A 35 0.74 2.85 10.34
CA PRO A 35 1.90 3.04 9.48
C PRO A 35 1.88 4.45 8.86
N PRO A 36 3.04 5.06 8.61
CA PRO A 36 3.11 6.41 8.05
C PRO A 36 2.53 6.43 6.64
N ILE A 37 1.40 7.11 6.49
CA ILE A 37 0.61 7.20 5.25
C ILE A 37 1.46 7.71 4.08
N SER A 38 2.42 8.62 4.33
CA SER A 38 3.30 9.15 3.29
C SER A 38 4.13 8.08 2.57
N GLU A 39 4.60 7.07 3.31
CA GLU A 39 5.40 5.98 2.72
C GLU A 39 4.51 5.00 1.96
N VAL A 40 3.30 4.75 2.47
CA VAL A 40 2.28 3.94 1.78
C VAL A 40 1.87 4.62 0.47
N MET A 41 1.64 5.93 0.46
CA MET A 41 1.27 6.68 -0.74
C MET A 41 2.38 6.64 -1.80
N LYS A 42 3.64 6.82 -1.41
CA LYS A 42 4.78 6.67 -2.35
C LYS A 42 4.84 5.27 -2.96
N TRP A 43 4.59 4.25 -2.14
CA TRP A 43 4.53 2.87 -2.61
C TRP A 43 3.36 2.69 -3.61
N VAL A 44 2.17 3.21 -3.30
CA VAL A 44 1.01 3.19 -4.20
C VAL A 44 1.31 3.87 -5.52
N GLU A 45 1.90 5.07 -5.50
CA GLU A 45 2.27 5.82 -6.71
C GLU A 45 3.27 5.04 -7.57
N LYS A 46 4.28 4.43 -6.95
CA LYS A 46 5.24 3.59 -7.67
C LYS A 46 4.53 2.40 -8.32
N ARG A 47 3.73 1.66 -7.56
CA ARG A 47 3.00 0.49 -8.06
C ARG A 47 2.01 0.87 -9.15
N GLN A 48 1.32 2.00 -9.04
CA GLN A 48 0.38 2.50 -10.02
C GLN A 48 1.05 2.82 -11.36
N ASN A 49 2.30 3.29 -11.35
CA ASN A 49 3.09 3.51 -12.56
C ASN A 49 3.63 2.21 -13.19
N GLU A 50 3.80 1.14 -12.39
CA GLU A 50 4.19 -0.19 -12.87
C GLU A 50 3.00 -0.99 -13.43
N LEU A 51 1.76 -0.58 -13.11
CA LEU A 51 0.55 -1.25 -13.59
C LEU A 51 0.24 -0.84 -15.05
N PRO A 52 -0.33 -1.76 -15.86
CA PRO A 52 -0.81 -1.46 -17.20
C PRO A 52 -1.81 -0.29 -17.21
N ALA A 53 -1.77 0.49 -18.30
CA ALA A 53 -2.73 1.57 -18.52
C ALA A 53 -4.18 1.02 -18.46
N GLY A 54 -4.98 1.56 -17.55
CA GLY A 54 -6.37 1.13 -17.32
C GLY A 54 -6.59 0.38 -16.00
N GLN A 55 -5.52 -0.11 -15.37
CA GLN A 55 -5.60 -0.69 -14.02
C GLN A 55 -5.47 0.40 -12.96
N LYS A 56 -6.29 0.32 -11.92
CA LYS A 56 -6.23 1.20 -10.75
C LYS A 56 -5.92 0.40 -9.50
N LEU A 57 -4.96 0.88 -8.72
CA LEU A 57 -4.68 0.35 -7.39
C LEU A 57 -5.51 1.11 -6.36
N ILE A 58 -6.26 0.36 -5.55
CA ILE A 58 -7.10 0.89 -4.48
C ILE A 58 -6.63 0.26 -3.16
N VAL A 59 -6.11 1.07 -2.25
CA VAL A 59 -5.75 0.60 -0.91
C VAL A 59 -7.02 0.44 -0.08
N MET A 60 -7.23 -0.77 0.44
CA MET A 60 -8.38 -1.09 1.30
C MET A 60 -8.05 -0.96 2.78
N GLY A 61 -6.81 -1.21 3.18
CA GLY A 61 -6.41 -1.14 4.57
C GLY A 61 -4.90 -1.24 4.73
N MET A 62 -4.41 -0.69 5.84
CA MET A 62 -3.01 -0.73 6.23
C MET A 62 -2.92 -1.04 7.71
N PHE A 63 -2.10 -2.04 8.05
CA PHE A 63 -1.94 -2.53 9.42
C PHE A 63 -0.47 -2.51 9.78
N LYS A 64 -0.15 -1.92 10.93
CA LYS A 64 1.19 -2.01 11.50
C LYS A 64 1.38 -3.40 12.12
N ILE A 65 2.49 -4.04 11.81
CA ILE A 65 2.88 -5.38 12.29
C ILE A 65 4.32 -5.39 12.81
#